data_AF-A0A974UFV8-F1
#
_entry.id   AF-A0A974UFV8-F1
#
_cell.length_a   1.000
_cell.length_b   1.000
_cell.length_c   1.000
_cell.angle_alpha   90.00
_cell.angle_beta   90.00
_cell.angle_gamma   90.00
#
_symmetry.space_group_name_H-M   'P 1'
#
loop_
_entity.id
_entity.type
_entity.pdbx_description
1 polymer ?
#
loop_
_entity_poly.entity_id
_entity_poly.type
_entity_poly.pdbx_seq_one_letter_code
_entity_poly.pdbx_strand_id
1 'polypeptide(L)'
;MDNNEKYRLNEMNLQAYRLMFIPLEAILLVIGILIQDQPRFLFIFFMTFGLYSIWGLWFPIVRSRQRVVDYFKFQSLAKHVSEDLPDLESYVHDKDVRRQVNEELGISANWRKTRRKLDFILPVLYTLSWIFLFIYKI
;
A
#
# COMPACT_ATOMS: atom_id res chain seq x y z
N MET A 1 3.52 -21.46 15.40
CA MET A 1 3.17 -20.06 15.12
C MET A 1 1.74 -20.03 14.59
N ASP A 2 0.82 -19.48 15.36
CA ASP A 2 -0.61 -19.43 15.03
C ASP A 2 -0.85 -18.54 13.79
N ASN A 3 -1.88 -18.83 12.99
CA ASN A 3 -2.21 -18.03 11.81
C ASN A 3 -2.56 -16.58 12.19
N ASN A 4 -3.14 -16.39 13.37
CA ASN A 4 -3.45 -15.07 13.92
C ASN A 4 -2.17 -14.29 14.28
N GLU A 5 -1.13 -14.99 14.73
CA GLU A 5 0.18 -14.43 15.06
C GLU A 5 0.93 -14.00 13.79
N LYS A 6 0.91 -14.83 12.73
CA LYS A 6 1.45 -14.48 11.39
C LYS A 6 0.75 -13.25 10.80
N TYR A 7 -0.57 -13.16 10.94
CA TYR A 7 -1.34 -12.00 10.49
C TYR A 7 -0.95 -10.73 11.23
N ARG A 8 -0.92 -10.77 12.58
CA ARG A 8 -0.53 -9.61 13.40
C ARG A 8 0.87 -9.12 13.04
N LEU A 9 1.82 -10.04 12.86
CA LEU A 9 3.19 -9.70 12.51
C LEU A 9 3.29 -9.06 11.11
N ASN A 10 2.54 -9.58 10.13
CA ASN A 10 2.47 -8.98 8.79
C ASN A 10 1.80 -7.60 8.79
N GLU A 11 0.68 -7.41 9.49
CA GLU A 11 0.02 -6.10 9.58
C GLU A 11 0.91 -5.09 10.35
N MET A 12 1.63 -5.53 11.40
CA MET A 12 2.60 -4.70 12.10
C MET A 12 3.75 -4.26 11.18
N ASN A 13 4.33 -5.18 10.40
CA ASN A 13 5.40 -4.85 9.44
C ASN A 13 4.92 -3.85 8.38
N LEU A 14 3.69 -4.01 7.89
CA LEU A 14 3.08 -3.11 6.92
C LEU A 14 2.77 -1.73 7.52
N GLN A 15 2.33 -1.66 8.77
CA GLN A 15 2.15 -0.39 9.48
C GLN A 15 3.48 0.30 9.76
N ALA A 16 4.50 -0.45 10.17
CA ALA A 16 5.84 0.06 10.38
C ALA A 16 6.42 0.66 9.09
N TYR A 17 6.20 0.01 7.94
CA TYR A 17 6.61 0.57 6.64
C TYR A 17 5.93 1.92 6.35
N ARG A 18 4.61 2.03 6.59
CA ARG A 18 3.90 3.30 6.42
C ARG A 18 4.44 4.39 7.34
N LEU A 19 4.75 4.04 8.58
CA LEU A 19 5.35 4.95 9.56
C LEU A 19 6.74 5.41 9.15
N MET A 20 7.50 4.60 8.40
CA MET A 20 8.82 4.97 7.88
C MET A 20 8.75 5.73 6.55
N PHE A 21 7.76 5.45 5.70
CA PHE A 21 7.61 6.07 4.40
C PHE A 21 7.33 7.58 4.47
N ILE A 22 6.42 8.01 5.35
CA ILE A 22 6.05 9.43 5.48
C ILE A 22 7.26 10.30 5.88
N PRO A 23 8.03 9.95 6.93
CA PRO A 23 9.27 10.66 7.27
C PRO A 23 10.32 10.59 6.17
N LEU A 24 10.50 9.44 5.51
CA LEU A 24 11.46 9.29 4.41
C LEU A 24 11.15 10.28 3.28
N GLU A 25 9.91 10.32 2.80
CA GLU A 25 9.51 11.26 1.74
C GLU A 25 9.63 12.72 2.18
N ALA A 26 9.30 13.04 3.44
CA ALA A 26 9.50 14.38 3.97
C ALA A 26 10.98 14.79 3.98
N ILE A 27 11.88 13.88 4.41
CA ILE A 27 13.33 14.11 4.38
C ILE A 27 13.82 14.31 2.95
N LEU A 28 13.38 13.46 2.02
CA LEU A 28 13.79 13.56 0.61
C LEU A 28 13.33 14.87 -0.03
N LEU A 29 12.12 15.34 0.27
CA LEU A 29 11.64 16.65 -0.17
C LEU A 29 12.43 17.81 0.43
N VAL A 30 12.73 17.77 1.74
CA VAL A 30 13.56 18.78 2.41
C VAL A 30 14.96 18.82 1.78
N ILE A 31 15.57 17.66 1.54
CA ILE A 31 16.85 17.57 0.82
C ILE A 31 16.71 18.18 -0.57
N GLY A 32 15.64 17.85 -1.31
CA GLY A 32 15.34 18.39 -2.63
C GLY A 32 15.29 19.92 -2.65
N ILE A 33 14.70 20.54 -1.62
CA ILE A 33 14.67 22.00 -1.45
C ILE A 33 16.08 22.53 -1.14
N LEU A 34 16.81 21.92 -0.21
CA LEU A 34 18.15 22.38 0.19
C LEU A 34 19.18 22.30 -0.94
N ILE A 35 19.03 21.32 -1.84
CA ILE A 35 19.92 21.14 -2.99
C ILE A 35 19.39 21.81 -4.27
N GLN A 36 18.36 22.66 -4.17
CA GLN A 36 17.77 23.28 -5.35
C GLN A 36 18.79 24.11 -6.14
N ASP A 37 19.72 24.79 -5.48
CA ASP A 37 20.76 25.63 -6.10
C ASP A 37 22.02 24.84 -6.49
N GLN A 38 22.05 23.53 -6.19
CA GLN A 38 23.14 22.63 -6.53
C GLN A 38 23.01 22.12 -7.98
N PRO A 39 24.08 21.53 -8.55
CA PRO A 39 24.08 20.97 -9.90
C PRO A 39 22.83 20.16 -10.21
N ARG A 40 22.25 20.39 -11.41
CA ARG A 40 20.97 19.79 -11.82
C ARG A 40 20.94 18.26 -11.67
N PHE A 41 22.06 17.57 -11.89
CA PHE A 41 22.14 16.12 -11.76
C PHE A 41 21.86 15.63 -10.32
N LEU A 42 22.29 16.36 -9.29
CA LEU A 42 22.02 16.01 -7.89
C LEU A 42 20.53 16.10 -7.59
N PHE A 43 19.88 17.18 -8.01
CA PHE A 43 18.44 17.34 -7.84
C PHE A 43 17.66 16.23 -8.57
N ILE A 44 18.02 15.93 -9.82
CA ILE A 44 17.38 14.86 -10.61
C ILE A 44 17.57 13.50 -9.93
N PHE A 45 18.73 13.23 -9.32
CA PHE A 45 18.98 12.00 -8.58
C PHE A 45 18.02 11.84 -7.39
N PHE A 46 17.90 12.87 -6.54
CA PHE A 46 16.98 12.82 -5.38
C PHE A 46 15.51 12.76 -5.80
N MET A 47 15.12 13.50 -6.84
CA MET A 47 13.77 13.42 -7.40
C MET A 47 13.48 12.01 -7.93
N THR A 48 14.40 11.42 -8.69
CA THR A 48 14.24 10.06 -9.22
C THR A 48 14.16 9.03 -8.09
N PHE A 49 15.00 9.19 -7.06
CA PHE A 49 14.98 8.32 -5.89
C PHE A 49 13.66 8.44 -5.11
N GLY A 50 13.16 9.65 -4.88
CA GLY A 50 11.87 9.90 -4.22
C GLY A 50 10.69 9.34 -5.04
N LEU A 51 10.67 9.56 -6.35
CA LEU A 51 9.65 8.95 -7.20
C LEU A 51 9.76 7.41 -7.21
N TYR A 52 10.96 6.86 -7.16
CA TYR A 52 11.15 5.42 -7.04
C TYR A 52 10.66 4.87 -5.69
N SER A 53 10.90 5.55 -4.56
CA SER A 53 10.34 5.11 -3.27
C SER A 53 8.81 5.18 -3.27
N ILE A 54 8.23 6.22 -3.87
CA ILE A 54 6.77 6.38 -4.02
C ILE A 54 6.16 5.31 -4.93
N TRP A 55 6.72 5.03 -6.11
CA TRP A 55 6.06 4.16 -7.09
C TRP A 55 6.58 2.73 -7.07
N GLY A 56 7.90 2.57 -6.87
CA GLY A 56 8.59 1.28 -6.87
C GLY A 56 8.45 0.50 -5.57
N LEU A 57 8.40 1.16 -4.42
CA LEU A 57 8.33 0.49 -3.12
C LEU A 57 6.92 0.48 -2.51
N TRP A 58 6.21 1.60 -2.54
CA TRP A 58 4.90 1.73 -1.89
C TRP A 58 3.81 0.84 -2.53
N PHE A 59 3.69 0.81 -3.87
CA PHE A 59 2.61 0.06 -4.53
C PHE A 59 2.65 -1.45 -4.30
N PRO A 60 3.80 -2.13 -4.42
CA PRO A 60 3.92 -3.54 -4.03
C PRO A 60 3.45 -3.80 -2.59
N ILE A 61 3.78 -2.88 -1.68
CA ILE A 61 3.45 -3.01 -0.25
C ILE A 61 1.95 -2.84 -0.01
N VAL A 62 1.31 -1.86 -0.64
CA VAL A 62 -0.15 -1.68 -0.62
C VAL A 62 -0.86 -2.91 -1.19
N ARG A 63 -0.33 -3.51 -2.26
CA ARG A 63 -0.88 -4.75 -2.84
C ARG A 63 -0.79 -5.91 -1.87
N SER A 64 0.36 -6.09 -1.22
CA SER A 64 0.55 -7.13 -0.18
C SER A 64 -0.40 -6.93 1.00
N ARG A 65 -0.60 -5.69 1.44
CA ARG A 65 -1.55 -5.36 2.53
C ARG A 65 -2.99 -5.72 2.19
N GLN A 66 -3.41 -5.48 0.95
CA GLN A 66 -4.75 -5.88 0.51
C GLN A 66 -4.94 -7.40 0.66
N ARG A 67 -3.93 -8.20 0.26
CA ARG A 67 -3.97 -9.67 0.38
C ARG A 67 -4.02 -10.15 1.84
N VAL A 68 -3.29 -9.49 2.74
CA VAL A 68 -3.30 -9.80 4.18
C VAL A 68 -4.69 -9.55 4.79
N VAL A 69 -5.37 -8.47 4.38
CA VAL A 69 -6.76 -8.20 4.79
C VAL A 69 -7.71 -9.26 4.26
N ASP A 70 -7.55 -9.66 2.99
CA ASP A 70 -8.37 -10.71 2.38
C ASP A 70 -8.18 -12.05 3.13
N TYR A 71 -6.94 -12.41 3.45
CA TYR A 71 -6.61 -13.61 4.22
C TYR A 71 -7.34 -13.64 5.57
N PHE A 72 -7.27 -12.54 6.32
CA PHE A 72 -7.92 -12.44 7.64
C PHE A 72 -9.45 -12.45 7.53
N LYS A 73 -9.99 -11.76 6.54
CA LYS A 73 -11.42 -11.73 6.26
C LYS A 73 -11.95 -13.14 5.97
N PHE A 74 -11.25 -13.90 5.13
CA PHE A 74 -11.62 -15.29 4.85
C PHE A 74 -11.52 -16.15 6.11
N GLN A 75 -10.40 -16.10 6.84
CA GLN A 75 -10.20 -16.94 8.03
C GLN A 75 -11.18 -16.64 9.18
N SER A 76 -11.56 -15.37 9.37
CA SER A 76 -12.51 -14.98 10.42
C SER A 76 -13.95 -15.38 10.09
N LEU A 77 -14.34 -15.33 8.81
CA LEU A 77 -15.72 -15.55 8.37
C LEU A 77 -15.98 -17.00 7.91
N ALA A 78 -14.98 -17.68 7.36
CA ALA A 78 -15.06 -19.10 7.00
C ALA A 78 -15.26 -20.02 8.22
N LYS A 79 -14.92 -19.57 9.44
CA LYS A 79 -15.26 -20.31 10.68
C LYS A 79 -16.77 -20.48 10.90
N HIS A 80 -17.61 -19.73 10.19
CA HIS A 80 -19.06 -19.72 10.37
C HIS A 80 -19.85 -20.18 9.13
N VAL A 81 -19.18 -20.65 8.07
CA VAL A 81 -19.81 -20.94 6.76
C VAL A 81 -19.36 -22.31 6.20
N SER A 82 -20.24 -22.90 5.38
CA SER A 82 -20.26 -24.30 4.91
C SER A 82 -18.96 -24.79 4.25
N GLU A 83 -18.79 -26.13 4.24
CA GLU A 83 -17.64 -26.86 3.70
C GLU A 83 -17.33 -26.61 2.21
N ASP A 84 -18.26 -26.02 1.46
CA ASP A 84 -18.16 -25.77 0.00
C ASP A 84 -17.43 -24.48 -0.41
N LEU A 85 -16.88 -23.71 0.54
CA LEU A 85 -16.16 -22.48 0.19
C LEU A 85 -14.87 -22.77 -0.61
N PRO A 86 -14.60 -22.02 -1.70
CA PRO A 86 -13.38 -22.15 -2.47
C PRO A 86 -12.15 -21.83 -1.62
N ASP A 87 -10.99 -22.34 -2.02
CA ASP A 87 -9.77 -22.25 -1.23
C ASP A 87 -9.31 -20.79 -0.97
N LEU A 88 -8.58 -20.63 0.13
CA LEU A 88 -8.08 -19.35 0.59
C LEU A 88 -7.18 -18.65 -0.45
N GLU A 89 -6.41 -19.43 -1.21
CA GLU A 89 -5.52 -18.91 -2.22
C GLU A 89 -6.30 -18.30 -3.38
N SER A 90 -7.35 -18.98 -3.87
CA SER A 90 -8.26 -18.45 -4.89
C SER A 90 -8.97 -17.20 -4.38
N TYR A 91 -9.44 -17.18 -3.13
CA TYR A 91 -10.08 -15.98 -2.57
C TYR A 91 -9.14 -14.75 -2.54
N VAL A 92 -7.87 -14.94 -2.18
CA VAL A 92 -6.89 -13.84 -2.06
C VAL A 92 -6.41 -13.35 -3.43
N HIS A 93 -6.27 -14.23 -4.40
CA HIS A 93 -5.65 -13.92 -5.69
C HIS A 93 -6.64 -13.66 -6.82
N ASP A 94 -7.78 -14.34 -6.82
CA ASP A 94 -8.85 -14.15 -7.79
C ASP A 94 -9.81 -13.04 -7.33
N LYS A 95 -10.31 -12.27 -8.29
CA LYS A 95 -11.27 -11.19 -8.05
C LYS A 95 -12.70 -11.72 -8.10
N ASP A 96 -12.98 -12.67 -8.98
CA ASP A 96 -14.31 -13.19 -9.24
C ASP A 96 -14.72 -14.18 -8.14
N VAL A 97 -13.83 -15.08 -7.75
CA VAL A 97 -14.02 -15.98 -6.59
C VAL A 97 -14.29 -15.17 -5.32
N ARG A 98 -13.51 -14.13 -5.09
CA ARG A 98 -13.70 -13.24 -3.94
C ARG A 98 -15.02 -12.50 -3.96
N ARG A 99 -15.49 -12.12 -5.15
CA ARG A 99 -16.79 -11.46 -5.30
C ARG A 99 -17.91 -12.43 -4.94
N GLN A 100 -17.88 -13.65 -5.47
CA GLN A 100 -18.82 -14.72 -5.15
C GLN A 100 -18.86 -15.00 -3.63
N VAL A 101 -17.69 -15.24 -3.03
CA VAL A 101 -17.59 -15.47 -1.57
C VAL A 101 -18.09 -14.27 -0.76
N ASN A 102 -17.82 -13.03 -1.19
CA ASN A 102 -18.36 -11.86 -0.48
C ASN A 102 -19.89 -11.74 -0.61
N GLU A 103 -20.47 -12.14 -1.73
CA GLU A 103 -21.92 -12.16 -1.95
C GLU A 103 -22.57 -13.26 -1.09
N GLU A 104 -22.01 -14.47 -1.06
CA GLU A 104 -22.47 -15.60 -0.23
C GLU A 104 -22.38 -15.31 1.27
N LEU A 105 -21.29 -14.66 1.71
CA LEU A 105 -21.08 -14.28 3.10
C LEU A 105 -21.84 -12.98 3.49
N GLY A 106 -22.63 -12.38 2.60
CA GLY A 106 -23.39 -11.15 2.86
C GLY A 106 -22.51 -9.92 3.14
N ILE A 107 -21.26 -9.91 2.68
CA ILE A 107 -20.28 -8.88 3.01
C ILE A 107 -20.38 -7.71 2.03
N SER A 108 -21.19 -6.73 2.39
CA SER A 108 -21.35 -5.48 1.62
C SER A 108 -20.14 -4.53 1.71
N ALA A 109 -19.28 -4.72 2.72
CA ALA A 109 -18.21 -3.77 3.01
C ALA A 109 -16.97 -3.98 2.12
N ASN A 110 -16.69 -2.99 1.29
CA ASN A 110 -15.60 -3.03 0.30
C ASN A 110 -14.29 -2.47 0.88
N TRP A 111 -13.79 -3.10 1.96
CA TRP A 111 -12.61 -2.65 2.73
C TRP A 111 -11.35 -2.45 1.87
N ARG A 112 -11.20 -3.23 0.80
CA ARG A 112 -10.11 -3.11 -0.17
C ARG A 112 -10.14 -1.79 -0.92
N LYS A 113 -11.32 -1.31 -1.32
CA LYS A 113 -11.50 -0.07 -2.10
C LYS A 113 -11.21 1.15 -1.23
N THR A 114 -11.71 1.17 0.00
CA THR A 114 -11.46 2.26 0.96
C THR A 114 -9.98 2.37 1.31
N ARG A 115 -9.32 1.24 1.62
CA ARG A 115 -7.87 1.23 1.90
C ARG A 115 -7.06 1.66 0.68
N ARG A 116 -7.39 1.18 -0.52
CA ARG A 116 -6.71 1.59 -1.75
C ARG A 116 -6.79 3.10 -2.00
N LYS A 117 -7.94 3.73 -1.74
CA LYS A 117 -8.08 5.20 -1.87
C LYS A 117 -7.15 5.93 -0.91
N LEU A 118 -7.17 5.56 0.38
CA LEU A 118 -6.32 6.19 1.40
C LEU A 118 -4.83 5.97 1.11
N ASP A 119 -4.48 4.77 0.68
CA ASP A 119 -3.10 4.42 0.35
C ASP A 119 -2.63 5.06 -0.98
N PHE A 120 -3.54 5.56 -1.84
CA PHE A 120 -3.16 6.23 -3.09
C PHE A 120 -2.96 7.74 -2.94
N ILE A 121 -3.69 8.38 -2.02
CA ILE A 121 -3.65 9.84 -1.85
C ILE A 121 -2.25 10.33 -1.47
N LEU A 122 -1.58 9.65 -0.53
CA LEU A 122 -0.25 10.06 -0.05
C LEU A 122 0.81 10.06 -1.16
N PRO A 123 1.02 8.96 -1.92
CA PRO A 123 1.88 8.94 -3.11
C PRO A 123 1.63 10.07 -4.10
N VAL A 124 0.36 10.37 -4.37
CA VAL A 124 -0.02 11.43 -5.31
C VAL A 124 0.41 12.79 -4.78
N LEU A 125 0.17 13.08 -3.51
CA LEU A 125 0.58 14.34 -2.89
C LEU A 125 2.10 14.53 -2.96
N TYR A 126 2.89 13.51 -2.61
CA TYR A 126 4.35 13.58 -2.69
C TYR A 126 4.86 13.70 -4.13
N THR A 127 4.23 13.01 -5.08
CA THR A 127 4.55 13.13 -6.51
C THR A 127 4.29 14.56 -7.01
N LEU A 128 3.15 15.14 -6.64
CA LEU A 128 2.83 16.52 -6.98
C LEU A 128 3.82 17.51 -6.36
N SER A 129 4.27 17.29 -5.12
CA SER A 129 5.32 18.09 -4.50
C SER A 129 6.63 18.03 -5.27
N TRP A 130 7.08 16.85 -5.71
CA TRP A 130 8.26 16.70 -6.55
C TRP A 130 8.13 17.41 -7.90
N ILE A 131 6.96 17.30 -8.56
CA ILE A 131 6.68 17.99 -9.81
C ILE A 131 6.72 19.51 -9.60
N PHE A 132 6.11 20.01 -8.53
CA PHE A 132 6.12 21.42 -8.20
C PHE A 132 7.54 21.95 -7.96
N LEU A 133 8.36 21.22 -7.19
CA LEU A 133 9.77 21.57 -6.97
C LEU A 133 10.57 21.57 -8.27
N PHE A 134 10.32 20.61 -9.16
CA PHE A 134 11.00 20.54 -10.45
C PHE A 134 10.62 21.74 -11.35
N ILE A 135 9.33 22.09 -11.42
CA ILE A 135 8.86 23.25 -12.21
C ILE A 135 9.43 24.54 -11.64
N TYR A 136 9.46 24.72 -10.31
CA TYR A 136 10.00 25.92 -9.68
C TYR A 136 11.51 26.11 -9.94
N LYS A 137 12.25 25.01 -10.16
CA LYS A 137 13.69 25.03 -10.48
C LYS A 137 13.99 25.27 -11.97
N ILE A 138 13.04 24.97 -12.87
CA ILE A 138 13.15 25.26 -14.30
C ILE A 138 12.99 26.77 -14.53
#